data_AF-A0A257Q9J0-F1
#
_entry.id   AF-A0A257Q9J0-F1
#
_cell.length_a   1.000
_cell.length_b   1.000
_cell.length_c   1.000
_cell.angle_alpha   90.00
_cell.angle_beta   90.00
_cell.angle_gamma   90.00
#
_symmetry.space_group_name_H-M   'P 1'
#
loop_
_entity.id
_entity.type
_entity.pdbx_description
1 polymer ?
#
loop_
_entity_poly.entity_id
_entity_poly.type
_entity_poly.pdbx_seq_one_letter_code
_entity_poly.pdbx_strand_id
1 'polypeptide(L)'
;VFAMKPATPTSFSGSVNVSTIMSNIAAQMGVPFENNGVSVILSNPYLPGTAHQQAAAAARTAHINWTIDSEIGPLAIWNKGQSRGGVIPLFTPQTGMIGYPSYTQFGITVRAIYTPGNDPAMGKKVKVESSLQPATGTWVVYAASYDLTSQMPGGDWSMTLACQGLVQNATYGVPVA
;
A
#
# COMPACT_ATOMS: atom_id res chain seq x y z
N VAL A 1 18.64 -3.70 -7.71
CA VAL A 1 19.97 -3.55 -7.02
C VAL A 1 19.90 -3.07 -5.57
N PHE A 2 18.74 -2.68 -5.02
CA PHE A 2 18.58 -2.24 -3.62
C PHE A 2 18.88 -3.32 -2.55
N ALA A 3 18.84 -4.60 -2.91
CA ALA A 3 19.12 -5.71 -1.99
C ALA A 3 20.61 -5.89 -1.66
N MET A 4 21.54 -5.23 -2.38
CA MET A 4 22.98 -5.49 -2.28
C MET A 4 23.81 -4.37 -1.65
N LYS A 5 23.21 -3.26 -1.19
CA LYS A 5 23.97 -2.21 -0.51
C LYS A 5 24.05 -2.54 0.99
N PRO A 6 25.23 -2.87 1.54
CA PRO A 6 25.39 -3.02 2.98
C PRO A 6 25.10 -1.66 3.64
N ALA A 7 24.08 -1.65 4.50
CA ALA A 7 23.75 -0.49 5.30
C ALA A 7 24.60 -0.51 6.57
N THR A 8 25.14 0.64 6.97
CA THR A 8 25.77 0.80 8.28
C THR A 8 24.79 0.35 9.36
N PRO A 9 25.18 -0.48 10.34
CA PRO A 9 24.27 -0.94 11.39
C PRO A 9 23.66 0.27 12.11
N THR A 10 22.34 0.46 11.98
CA THR A 10 21.67 1.57 12.66
C THR A 10 21.22 1.09 14.03
N SER A 11 22.13 1.13 15.01
CA SER A 11 21.79 0.92 16.41
C SER A 11 21.36 2.25 17.03
N PHE A 12 20.09 2.34 17.45
CA PHE A 12 19.61 3.48 18.21
C PHE A 12 19.61 3.12 19.71
N SER A 13 20.42 3.81 20.50
CA SER A 13 20.34 3.75 21.96
C SER A 13 19.23 4.69 22.44
N GLY A 14 18.12 4.14 22.96
CA GLY A 14 16.98 4.90 23.47
C GLY A 14 15.66 4.69 22.72
N SER A 15 14.66 5.49 23.09
CA SER A 15 13.33 5.49 22.49
C SER A 15 13.31 6.33 21.21
N VAL A 16 13.10 5.70 20.06
CA VAL A 16 13.09 6.36 18.75
C VAL A 16 11.79 6.06 18.00
N ASN A 17 11.26 7.07 17.31
CA ASN A 17 10.08 6.88 16.48
C ASN A 17 10.42 6.06 15.22
N VAL A 18 9.56 5.10 14.89
CA VAL A 18 9.72 4.22 13.72
C VAL A 18 9.77 5.03 12.42
N SER A 19 9.04 6.15 12.35
CA SER A 19 9.11 7.06 11.21
C SER A 19 10.51 7.64 10.99
N THR A 20 11.25 7.95 12.07
CA THR A 20 12.64 8.42 12.02
C THR A 20 13.57 7.31 11.56
N ILE A 21 13.39 6.08 12.04
CA ILE A 21 14.17 4.92 11.62
C ILE A 21 13.97 4.66 10.12
N MET A 22 12.72 4.62 9.68
CA MET A 22 12.36 4.38 8.28
C MET A 22 12.82 5.50 7.34
N SER A 23 12.76 6.76 7.79
CA SER A 23 13.28 7.91 7.05
C SER A 23 14.80 7.81 6.83
N ASN A 24 15.56 7.43 7.87
CA ASN A 24 17.01 7.21 7.72
C ASN A 24 17.32 6.07 6.75
N ILE A 25 16.56 4.97 6.81
CA ILE A 25 16.73 3.85 5.88
C ILE A 25 16.39 4.27 4.45
N ALA A 26 15.32 5.04 4.24
CA ALA A 26 14.97 5.60 2.93
C ALA A 26 16.09 6.47 2.36
N ALA A 27 16.71 7.33 3.18
CA ALA A 27 17.85 8.14 2.78
C ALA A 27 19.07 7.29 2.39
N GLN A 28 19.37 6.21 3.13
CA GLN A 28 20.44 5.27 2.77
C GLN A 28 20.18 4.55 1.43
N MET A 29 18.91 4.26 1.16
CA MET A 29 18.45 3.63 -0.09
C MET A 29 18.35 4.63 -1.26
N GLY A 30 18.39 5.94 -0.99
CA GLY A 30 18.24 6.99 -2.00
C GLY A 30 16.81 7.16 -2.51
N VAL A 31 15.81 6.79 -1.71
CA VAL A 31 14.39 6.89 -2.06
C VAL A 31 13.68 7.93 -1.19
N PRO A 32 12.61 8.58 -1.69
CA PRO A 32 11.80 9.47 -0.86
C PRO A 32 11.09 8.70 0.27
N PHE A 33 10.68 9.41 1.33
CA PHE A 33 9.97 8.82 2.47
C PHE A 33 8.57 9.43 2.62
N GLU A 34 7.56 8.58 2.82
CA GLU A 34 6.17 8.98 2.96
C GLU A 34 5.56 8.39 4.25
N ASN A 35 5.27 9.24 5.24
CA ASN A 35 4.61 8.82 6.48
C ASN A 35 3.10 9.10 6.43
N ASN A 36 2.28 8.05 6.50
CA ASN A 36 0.82 8.15 6.54
C ASN A 36 0.27 7.94 7.96
N GLY A 37 0.77 8.74 8.92
CA GLY A 37 0.24 8.77 10.29
C GLY A 37 0.80 7.73 11.25
N VAL A 38 1.98 7.16 10.96
CA VAL A 38 2.68 6.26 11.88
C VAL A 38 3.46 7.08 12.90
N SER A 39 3.25 6.80 14.20
CA SER A 39 3.99 7.40 15.32
C SER A 39 4.32 6.38 16.42
N VAL A 40 4.70 5.17 16.04
CA VAL A 40 5.09 4.11 16.98
C VAL A 40 6.51 4.36 17.47
N ILE A 41 6.76 4.20 18.76
CA ILE A 41 8.08 4.34 19.38
C ILE A 41 8.66 2.95 19.64
N LEU A 42 9.88 2.71 19.17
CA LEU A 42 10.66 1.51 19.50
C LEU A 42 11.73 1.86 20.53
N SER A 43 11.89 1.01 21.54
CA SER A 43 12.94 1.14 22.55
C SER A 43 14.06 0.16 22.25
N ASN A 44 15.27 0.68 22.04
CA ASN A 44 16.49 -0.11 21.75
C ASN A 44 16.34 -1.12 20.60
N PRO A 45 15.88 -0.72 19.40
CA PRO A 45 15.79 -1.64 18.26
C PRO A 45 17.18 -2.01 17.74
N TYR A 46 17.50 -3.31 17.71
CA TYR A 46 18.66 -3.84 16.99
C TYR A 46 18.23 -4.33 15.61
N LEU A 47 18.70 -3.66 14.55
CA LEU A 47 18.30 -3.93 13.17
C LEU A 47 19.52 -4.39 12.34
N PRO A 48 19.75 -5.71 12.23
CA PRO A 48 20.83 -6.25 11.43
C PRO A 48 20.46 -6.32 9.94
N GLY A 49 21.49 -6.38 9.08
CA GLY A 49 21.34 -6.68 7.66
C GLY A 49 21.29 -5.46 6.74
N THR A 50 20.82 -5.67 5.51
CA THR A 50 20.71 -4.63 4.47
C THR A 50 19.60 -3.63 4.78
N ALA A 51 19.62 -2.45 4.14
CA ALA A 51 18.61 -1.41 4.35
C ALA A 51 17.16 -1.95 4.24
N HIS A 52 16.90 -2.81 3.26
CA HIS A 52 15.59 -3.47 3.09
C HIS A 52 15.25 -4.42 4.26
N GLN A 53 16.22 -5.19 4.75
CA GLN A 53 16.02 -6.07 5.91
C GLN A 53 15.79 -5.27 7.19
N GLN A 54 16.51 -4.17 7.38
CA GLN A 54 16.32 -3.25 8.50
C GLN A 54 14.92 -2.62 8.47
N ALA A 55 14.43 -2.18 7.30
CA ALA A 55 13.07 -1.67 7.15
C ALA A 55 12.04 -2.76 7.48
N ALA A 56 12.20 -3.96 6.91
CA ALA A 56 11.30 -5.08 7.19
C ALA A 56 11.25 -5.43 8.69
N ALA A 57 12.40 -5.45 9.36
CA ALA A 57 12.49 -5.71 10.80
C ALA A 57 11.83 -4.60 11.62
N ALA A 58 12.12 -3.32 11.32
CA ALA A 58 11.49 -2.19 11.99
C ALA A 58 9.96 -2.18 11.84
N ALA A 59 9.45 -2.46 10.63
CA ALA A 59 8.02 -2.53 10.39
C ALA A 59 7.35 -3.68 11.15
N ARG A 60 8.00 -4.85 11.21
CA ARG A 60 7.50 -6.01 11.97
C ARG A 60 7.43 -5.70 13.46
N THR A 61 8.49 -5.15 14.05
CA THR A 61 8.53 -4.81 15.48
C THR A 61 7.51 -3.72 15.83
N ALA A 62 7.31 -2.76 14.94
CA ALA A 62 6.35 -1.68 15.11
C ALA A 62 4.90 -2.07 14.79
N HIS A 63 4.65 -3.28 14.29
CA HIS A 63 3.35 -3.73 13.80
C HIS A 63 2.70 -2.78 12.78
N ILE A 64 3.49 -2.25 11.84
CA ILE A 64 3.01 -1.36 10.76
C ILE A 64 3.08 -2.02 9.38
N ASN A 65 2.40 -1.41 8.42
CA ASN A 65 2.55 -1.74 7.01
C ASN A 65 3.58 -0.82 6.35
N TRP A 66 4.30 -1.36 5.37
CA TRP A 66 5.30 -0.63 4.62
C TRP A 66 5.39 -1.16 3.19
N THR A 67 5.83 -0.31 2.26
CA THR A 67 6.16 -0.68 0.89
C THR A 67 7.31 0.17 0.38
N ILE A 68 8.02 -0.36 -0.61
CA ILE A 68 8.92 0.40 -1.48
C ILE A 68 8.35 0.26 -2.88
N ASP A 69 7.78 1.34 -3.42
CA ASP A 69 7.40 1.38 -4.83
C ASP A 69 8.70 1.36 -5.67
N SER A 70 8.80 0.46 -6.65
CA SER A 70 10.08 0.10 -7.28
C SER A 70 10.76 1.26 -8.03
N GLU A 71 12.10 1.19 -8.09
CA GLU A 71 13.10 2.04 -8.77
C GLU A 71 13.15 3.53 -8.41
N ILE A 72 12.04 4.24 -8.22
CA ILE A 72 12.02 5.68 -7.89
C ILE A 72 10.90 6.02 -6.88
N GLY A 73 10.12 5.02 -6.45
CA GLY A 73 8.97 5.24 -5.57
C GLY A 73 9.36 5.50 -4.11
N PRO A 74 8.50 6.18 -3.33
CA PRO A 74 8.77 6.43 -1.92
C PRO A 74 8.71 5.14 -1.10
N LEU A 75 9.56 5.06 -0.08
CA LEU A 75 9.35 4.18 1.06
C LEU A 75 8.17 4.74 1.86
N ALA A 76 7.01 4.11 1.74
CA ALA A 76 5.79 4.54 2.39
C ALA A 76 5.45 3.64 3.57
N ILE A 77 5.01 4.26 4.67
CA ILE A 77 4.55 3.56 5.89
C ILE A 77 3.15 4.01 6.28
N TRP A 78 2.36 3.07 6.81
CA TRP A 78 1.02 3.34 7.35
C TRP A 78 0.65 2.33 8.45
N ASN A 79 -0.30 2.69 9.32
CA ASN A 79 -0.76 1.81 10.38
C ASN A 79 -1.53 0.58 9.83
N LYS A 80 -1.49 -0.55 10.54
CA LYS A 80 -2.29 -1.72 10.16
C LYS A 80 -3.78 -1.42 10.17
N GLY A 81 -4.51 -1.97 9.20
CA GLY A 81 -5.93 -1.71 9.00
C GLY A 81 -6.27 -0.32 8.43
N GLN A 82 -5.26 0.57 8.29
CA GLN A 82 -5.40 1.87 7.65
C GLN A 82 -4.89 1.82 6.21
N SER A 83 -4.94 2.97 5.54
CA SER A 83 -4.48 3.15 4.17
C SER A 83 -3.55 4.36 4.06
N ARG A 84 -2.82 4.43 2.96
CA ARG A 84 -2.13 5.63 2.51
C ARG A 84 -3.14 6.70 2.07
N GLY A 85 -2.72 7.95 2.14
CA GLY A 85 -3.44 9.09 1.57
C GLY A 85 -3.28 9.18 0.05
N GLY A 86 -3.76 10.29 -0.52
CA GLY A 86 -3.65 10.60 -1.94
C GLY A 86 -4.99 10.61 -2.67
N VAL A 87 -4.92 10.78 -3.99
CA VAL A 87 -6.08 10.78 -4.87
C VAL A 87 -6.72 9.40 -4.85
N ILE A 88 -8.05 9.35 -4.68
CA ILE A 88 -8.84 8.14 -4.68
C ILE A 88 -9.44 7.98 -6.08
N PRO A 89 -8.89 7.11 -6.95
CA PRO A 89 -9.47 6.90 -8.27
C PRO A 89 -10.84 6.24 -8.16
N LEU A 90 -11.76 6.67 -9.04
CA LEU A 90 -13.12 6.15 -9.13
C LEU A 90 -13.22 5.16 -10.30
N PHE A 91 -13.61 3.93 -9.98
CA PHE A 91 -13.87 2.87 -10.93
C PHE A 91 -15.38 2.65 -11.08
N THR A 92 -15.90 2.97 -12.25
CA THR A 92 -17.27 2.73 -12.68
C THR A 92 -17.27 2.09 -14.06
N PRO A 93 -18.40 1.52 -14.51
CA PRO A 93 -18.53 1.06 -15.90
C PRO A 93 -18.19 2.15 -16.93
N GLN A 94 -18.43 3.41 -16.60
CA GLN A 94 -18.17 4.56 -17.48
C GLN A 94 -16.70 5.01 -17.45
N THR A 95 -15.98 4.79 -16.34
CA THR A 95 -14.55 5.16 -16.22
C THR A 95 -13.59 4.07 -16.68
N GLY A 96 -14.10 3.00 -17.32
CA GLY A 96 -13.28 1.94 -17.90
C GLY A 96 -13.17 0.68 -17.04
N MET A 97 -14.08 0.45 -16.09
CA MET A 97 -14.18 -0.86 -15.42
C MET A 97 -14.59 -1.94 -16.42
N ILE A 98 -13.82 -3.02 -16.48
CA ILE A 98 -14.02 -4.15 -17.39
C ILE A 98 -14.79 -5.22 -16.63
N GLY A 99 -16.06 -5.42 -16.97
CA GLY A 99 -16.92 -6.41 -16.33
C GLY A 99 -17.38 -5.99 -14.92
N TYR A 100 -17.52 -6.96 -14.03
CA TYR A 100 -17.99 -6.76 -12.66
C TYR A 100 -16.89 -7.06 -11.62
N PRO A 101 -16.91 -6.37 -10.47
CA PRO A 101 -16.09 -6.77 -9.33
C PRO A 101 -16.38 -8.21 -8.94
N SER A 102 -15.33 -8.97 -8.66
CA SER A 102 -15.42 -10.34 -8.15
C SER A 102 -15.05 -10.37 -6.67
N TYR A 103 -15.77 -11.14 -5.86
CA TYR A 103 -15.44 -11.27 -4.44
C TYR A 103 -14.27 -12.24 -4.24
N THR A 104 -13.42 -11.91 -3.28
CA THR A 104 -12.33 -12.76 -2.80
C THR A 104 -12.49 -12.95 -1.29
N GLN A 105 -11.71 -13.87 -0.71
CA GLN A 105 -11.71 -14.10 0.74
C GLN A 105 -11.40 -12.82 1.56
N PHE A 106 -10.67 -11.88 0.98
CA PHE A 106 -10.19 -10.68 1.68
C PHE A 106 -10.87 -9.37 1.22
N GLY A 107 -11.78 -9.43 0.24
CA GLY A 107 -12.46 -8.25 -0.29
C GLY A 107 -12.95 -8.45 -1.72
N ILE A 108 -12.49 -7.60 -2.64
CA ILE A 108 -12.92 -7.62 -4.05
C ILE A 108 -11.73 -7.53 -5.01
N THR A 109 -11.92 -8.05 -6.21
CA THR A 109 -11.03 -7.86 -7.35
C THR A 109 -11.76 -7.06 -8.41
N VAL A 110 -11.14 -5.99 -8.90
CA VAL A 110 -11.69 -5.11 -9.93
C VAL A 110 -10.74 -5.11 -11.11
N ARG A 111 -11.26 -5.37 -12.31
CA ARG A 111 -10.53 -5.21 -13.55
C ARG A 111 -10.93 -3.90 -14.22
N ALA A 112 -9.98 -3.13 -14.69
CA ALA A 112 -10.22 -1.85 -15.35
C ALA A 112 -9.18 -1.59 -16.45
N ILE A 113 -9.49 -0.67 -17.35
CA ILE A 113 -8.51 -0.15 -18.32
C ILE A 113 -7.44 0.62 -17.55
N TYR A 114 -6.18 0.32 -17.86
CA TYR A 114 -5.05 1.05 -17.31
C TYR A 114 -4.96 2.45 -17.93
N THR A 115 -5.03 3.49 -17.09
CA THR A 115 -4.82 4.88 -17.50
C THR A 115 -3.58 5.43 -16.78
N PRO A 116 -2.50 5.77 -17.52
CA PRO A 116 -1.30 6.33 -16.92
C PRO A 116 -1.59 7.57 -16.06
N GLY A 117 -1.07 7.61 -14.84
CA GLY A 117 -1.22 8.75 -13.93
C GLY A 117 -2.28 8.59 -12.83
N ASN A 118 -3.13 7.56 -12.91
CA ASN A 118 -4.08 7.19 -11.86
C ASN A 118 -3.69 5.89 -11.15
N ASP A 119 -2.40 5.59 -11.10
CA ASP A 119 -1.89 4.29 -10.69
C ASP A 119 -2.22 3.99 -9.22
N PRO A 120 -3.05 2.96 -8.98
CA PRO A 120 -3.38 2.51 -7.64
C PRO A 120 -2.16 1.84 -7.01
N ALA A 121 -1.38 2.61 -6.26
CA ALA A 121 -0.25 2.10 -5.52
C ALA A 121 -0.70 1.26 -4.30
N MET A 122 0.16 0.33 -3.88
CA MET A 122 -0.13 -0.52 -2.72
C MET A 122 -0.40 0.32 -1.47
N GLY A 123 -1.51 0.02 -0.79
CA GLY A 123 -1.99 0.71 0.40
C GLY A 123 -2.86 1.94 0.11
N LYS A 124 -3.03 2.40 -1.14
CA LYS A 124 -3.92 3.51 -1.47
C LYS A 124 -5.39 3.09 -1.51
N LYS A 125 -6.29 4.06 -1.31
CA LYS A 125 -7.73 3.86 -1.42
C LYS A 125 -8.17 3.95 -2.87
N VAL A 126 -9.19 3.16 -3.22
CA VAL A 126 -9.92 3.24 -4.49
C VAL A 126 -11.41 3.25 -4.21
N LYS A 127 -12.18 3.97 -5.01
CA LYS A 127 -13.64 3.98 -4.94
C LYS A 127 -14.19 3.16 -6.09
N VAL A 128 -15.08 2.23 -5.79
CA VAL A 128 -15.71 1.34 -6.78
C VAL A 128 -17.20 1.61 -6.75
N GLU A 129 -17.80 1.82 -7.91
CA GLU A 129 -19.25 1.91 -8.11
C GLU A 129 -19.66 0.89 -9.16
N SER A 130 -20.53 -0.03 -8.75
CA SER A 130 -21.06 -1.09 -9.60
C SER A 130 -22.55 -1.30 -9.32
N SER A 131 -23.24 -1.97 -10.24
CA SER A 131 -24.61 -2.45 -9.98
C SER A 131 -24.65 -3.49 -8.86
N LEU A 132 -23.52 -4.14 -8.57
CA LEU A 132 -23.35 -4.99 -7.39
C LEU A 132 -23.20 -4.11 -6.15
N GLN A 133 -24.34 -3.73 -5.55
CA GLN A 133 -24.41 -2.87 -4.36
C GLN A 133 -23.41 -3.23 -3.24
N PRO A 134 -23.17 -4.52 -2.89
CA PRO A 134 -22.23 -4.84 -1.81
C PRO A 134 -20.74 -4.68 -2.20
N ALA A 135 -20.42 -4.54 -3.50
CA ALA A 135 -19.06 -4.24 -3.96
C ALA A 135 -18.83 -2.72 -4.11
N THR A 136 -19.89 -1.92 -4.07
CA THR A 136 -19.81 -0.46 -4.15
C THR A 136 -19.32 0.10 -2.82
N GLY A 137 -18.20 0.83 -2.87
CA GLY A 137 -17.58 1.35 -1.65
C GLY A 137 -16.15 1.83 -1.83
N THR A 138 -15.51 2.17 -0.72
CA THR A 138 -14.09 2.53 -0.68
C THR A 138 -13.28 1.34 -0.19
N TRP A 139 -12.28 0.95 -0.98
CA TRP A 139 -11.46 -0.22 -0.76
C TRP A 139 -9.98 0.15 -0.73
N VAL A 140 -9.13 -0.68 -0.11
CA VAL A 140 -7.68 -0.47 -0.08
C VAL A 140 -6.99 -1.49 -0.97
N VAL A 141 -6.14 -1.01 -1.87
CA VAL A 141 -5.41 -1.87 -2.79
C VAL A 141 -4.30 -2.58 -2.03
N TYR A 142 -4.27 -3.91 -2.09
CA TYR A 142 -3.18 -4.71 -1.53
C TYR A 142 -2.34 -5.39 -2.61
N ALA A 143 -2.87 -5.56 -3.81
CA ALA A 143 -2.10 -6.01 -4.97
C ALA A 143 -2.66 -5.40 -6.26
N ALA A 144 -1.79 -5.15 -7.22
CA ALA A 144 -2.14 -4.72 -8.56
C ALA A 144 -1.35 -5.55 -9.58
N SER A 145 -1.99 -5.93 -10.67
CA SER A 145 -1.40 -6.64 -11.81
C SER A 145 -1.76 -5.90 -13.09
N TYR A 146 -0.79 -5.76 -13.99
CA TYR A 146 -0.93 -4.97 -15.21
C TYR A 146 -0.62 -5.84 -16.42
N ASP A 147 -1.57 -5.89 -17.35
CA ASP A 147 -1.44 -6.56 -18.64
C ASP A 147 -1.32 -5.47 -19.70
N LEU A 148 -0.07 -5.10 -20.02
CA LEU A 148 0.25 -4.02 -20.95
C LEU A 148 0.99 -4.57 -22.18
N THR A 149 0.29 -4.57 -23.31
CA THR A 149 0.87 -5.02 -24.58
C THR A 149 1.49 -3.86 -25.37
N SER A 150 2.70 -4.07 -25.91
CA SER A 150 3.40 -3.08 -26.73
C SER A 150 3.21 -3.33 -28.22
N GLN A 151 3.08 -2.26 -29.01
CA GLN A 151 3.09 -2.27 -30.49
C GLN A 151 1.95 -3.06 -31.16
N MET A 152 0.87 -3.36 -30.45
CA MET A 152 -0.35 -3.93 -31.03
C MET A 152 -1.50 -2.94 -30.94
N PRO A 153 -1.98 -2.37 -32.06
CA PRO A 153 -3.23 -1.63 -32.09
C PRO A 153 -4.37 -2.52 -31.56
N GLY A 154 -5.02 -2.10 -30.47
CA GLY A 154 -6.08 -2.89 -29.81
C GLY A 154 -5.59 -3.99 -28.86
N GLY A 155 -4.29 -4.02 -28.53
CA GLY A 155 -3.76 -4.93 -27.52
C GLY A 155 -4.30 -4.64 -26.11
N ASP A 156 -4.20 -5.63 -25.22
CA ASP A 156 -4.69 -5.51 -23.84
C ASP A 156 -3.87 -4.45 -23.07
N TRP A 157 -4.62 -3.54 -22.43
CA TRP A 157 -4.16 -2.45 -21.57
C TRP A 157 -5.05 -2.46 -20.32
N SER A 158 -5.11 -3.60 -19.66
CA SER A 158 -5.93 -3.78 -18.48
C SER A 158 -5.08 -3.88 -17.23
N MET A 159 -5.67 -3.47 -16.13
CA MET A 159 -5.15 -3.66 -14.80
C MET A 159 -6.18 -4.41 -13.96
N THR A 160 -5.67 -5.30 -13.12
CA THR A 160 -6.45 -6.06 -12.14
C THR A 160 -6.00 -5.64 -10.76
N LEU A 161 -6.93 -5.10 -9.98
CA LEU A 161 -6.72 -4.60 -8.64
C LEU A 161 -7.35 -5.56 -7.65
N ALA A 162 -6.55 -6.06 -6.72
CA ALA A 162 -7.03 -6.80 -5.57
C ALA A 162 -7.12 -5.85 -4.38
N CYS A 163 -8.33 -5.69 -3.87
CA CYS A 163 -8.66 -4.72 -2.85
C CYS A 163 -9.25 -5.41 -1.63
N GLN A 164 -8.88 -4.92 -0.45
CA GLN A 164 -9.39 -5.38 0.83
C GLN A 164 -10.28 -4.30 1.45
N GLY A 165 -11.24 -4.75 2.27
CA GLY A 165 -12.05 -3.84 3.06
C GLY A 165 -11.17 -3.05 4.03
N LEU A 166 -11.52 -1.79 4.28
CA LEU A 166 -10.98 -1.11 5.45
C LEU A 166 -11.48 -1.84 6.68
N VAL A 167 -10.56 -2.20 7.58
CA VAL A 167 -10.95 -2.60 8.94
C VAL A 167 -11.47 -1.32 9.59
N GLN A 168 -12.75 -1.02 9.42
CA GLN A 168 -13.41 -0.11 10.35
C GLN A 168 -13.21 -0.78 11.70
N ASN A 169 -12.57 -0.11 12.65
CA ASN A 169 -12.69 -0.51 14.04
C ASN A 169 -14.19 -0.68 14.26
N ALA A 170 -14.61 -1.95 14.41
CA ALA A 170 -15.97 -2.26 14.75
C ALA A 170 -16.15 -1.66 16.14
N THR A 171 -16.60 -0.40 16.19
CA THR A 171 -17.49 0.01 17.25
C THR A 171 -18.67 -0.91 17.08
N TYR A 172 -18.64 -2.05 17.76
CA TYR A 172 -19.81 -2.87 17.97
C TYR A 172 -20.79 -1.97 18.71
N GLY A 173 -21.57 -1.20 17.95
CA GLY A 173 -22.75 -0.54 18.43
C GLY A 173 -23.68 -1.65 18.86
N VAL A 174 -23.63 -1.99 20.14
CA VAL A 174 -24.68 -2.75 20.80
C VAL A 174 -25.97 -1.98 20.49
N PRO A 175 -26.98 -2.59 19.85
CA PRO A 175 -28.28 -1.96 19.74
C PRO A 175 -28.77 -1.77 21.18
N VAL A 176 -28.89 -0.52 21.62
CA VAL A 176 -29.62 -0.22 22.83
C VAL A 176 -31.09 -0.47 22.47
N ALA A 177 -31.64 -1.55 23.04
CA ALA A 177 -33.07 -1.84 23.01
C ALA A 177 -33.83 -0.85 23.90
#